data_AF-A0A6J4YNW2-F1
#
_entry.id   AF-A0A6J4YNW2-F1
#
_cell.length_a   1.000
_cell.length_b   1.000
_cell.length_c   1.000
_cell.angle_alpha   90.00
_cell.angle_beta   90.00
_cell.angle_gamma   90.00
#
_symmetry.space_group_name_H-M   'P 1'
#
loop_
_entity.id
_entity.type
_entity.pdbx_description
1 polymer ?
#
loop_
_entity_poly.entity_id
_entity_poly.type
_entity_poly.pdbx_seq_one_letter_code
_entity_poly.pdbx_strand_id
1 'polypeptide(L)' 'MLVYIARLAIERNCARFEWSVLDWNTPVIRTYDKLNAKPMQDWILYRLTGAALVELAKEG' A
#
# COMPACT_ATOMS: atom_id res chain seq x y z
N MET A 1 8.08 6.96 -13.17
CA MET A 1 7.58 5.62 -12.77
C MET A 1 6.10 5.63 -12.36
N LEU A 2 5.66 6.40 -11.35
CA LEU A 2 4.25 6.39 -10.89
C LEU A 2 3.23 6.72 -11.99
N VAL A 3 3.55 7.65 -12.90
CA VAL A 3 2.70 8.00 -14.06
C VAL A 3 2.45 6.78 -14.96
N TYR A 4 3.47 5.95 -15.19
CA TYR A 4 3.34 4.76 -16.02
C TYR A 4 2.41 3.73 -15.36
N ILE A 5 2.56 3.51 -14.05
CA ILE A 5 1.71 2.58 -13.29
C ILE A 5 0.26 3.09 -13.26
N ALA A 6 0.04 4.40 -13.08
CA ALA A 6 -1.29 5.00 -13.11
C ALA A 6 -1.98 4.81 -14.47
N ARG A 7 -1.25 4.95 -15.60
CA ARG A 7 -1.79 4.65 -16.93
C ARG A 7 -2.22 3.19 -17.06
N LEU A 8 -1.35 2.27 -16.63
CA LEU A 8 -1.64 0.85 -16.67
C LEU A 8 -2.84 0.46 -15.79
N ALA A 9 -3.02 1.11 -14.64
CA ALA A 9 -4.17 0.90 -13.77
C ALA A 9 -5.49 1.30 -14.48
N ILE A 10 -5.50 2.44 -15.19
CA ILE A 10 -6.67 2.86 -15.97
C ILE A 10 -6.94 1.92 -17.14
N GLU A 11 -5.89 1.55 -17.90
CA GLU A 11 -6.00 0.59 -19.02
C GLU A 11 -6.59 -0.76 -18.59
N ARG A 12 -6.31 -1.18 -17.34
CA ARG A 12 -6.78 -2.45 -16.76
C ARG A 12 -8.06 -2.33 -15.95
N ASN A 13 -8.75 -1.19 -16.01
CA ASN A 13 -9.98 -0.93 -15.27
C ASN A 13 -9.83 -1.13 -13.74
N CYS A 14 -8.66 -0.79 -13.20
CA CYS A 14 -8.43 -0.82 -11.76
C CYS A 14 -9.04 0.42 -11.09
N ALA A 15 -9.78 0.22 -9.99
CA ALA A 15 -10.45 1.31 -9.28
C ALA A 15 -9.49 2.21 -8.47
N ARG A 16 -8.31 1.69 -8.08
CA ARG A 16 -7.34 2.42 -7.24
C ARG A 16 -5.92 1.90 -7.41
N PHE A 17 -4.97 2.75 -7.01
CA PHE A 17 -3.54 2.43 -6.92
C PHE A 17 -3.08 2.80 -5.49
N GLU A 18 -2.65 1.79 -4.73
CA GLU A 18 -2.29 1.91 -3.32
C GLU A 18 -0.85 1.45 -3.08
N TRP A 19 -0.14 2.09 -2.14
CA TRP A 19 1.19 1.71 -1.70
C TRP A 19 1.43 2.15 -0.25
N SER A 20 2.41 1.54 0.41
CA SER A 20 2.79 1.90 1.78
C SER A 20 4.00 2.84 1.79
N VAL A 21 4.00 3.77 2.75
CA VAL A 21 5.14 4.62 3.11
C VAL A 21 5.25 4.61 4.63
N LEU A 22 6.47 4.77 5.15
CA LEU A 22 6.66 4.95 6.59
C LEU A 22 6.16 6.34 6.98
N ASP A 23 5.36 6.41 8.04
CA ASP A 23 4.68 7.61 8.53
C ASP A 23 5.63 8.77 8.88
N TRP A 24 6.84 8.45 9.32
CA TRP A 24 7.88 9.42 9.62
C TRP A 24 8.55 10.02 8.38
N ASN A 25 8.31 9.49 7.18
CA ASN A 25 8.95 9.97 5.94
C ASN A 25 8.21 11.19 5.36
N THR A 26 8.19 12.28 6.13
CA THR A 26 7.50 13.53 5.77
C THR A 26 7.88 14.08 4.38
N PRO A 27 9.15 14.06 3.92
CA PRO A 27 9.49 14.57 2.59
C PRO A 27 8.80 13.80 1.45
N VAL A 28 8.73 12.47 1.57
CA VAL A 28 8.09 11.61 0.58
C VAL A 28 6.57 11.74 0.65
N ILE A 29 5.99 11.81 1.85
CA ILE A 29 4.55 12.04 2.05
C ILE A 29 4.10 13.32 1.35
N ARG A 30 4.83 14.44 1.55
CA ARG A 30 4.52 15.71 0.87
C ARG A 30 4.59 15.62 -0.66
N THR A 31 5.39 14.70 -1.20
CA THR A 31 5.45 14.45 -2.64
C THR A 31 4.18 13.75 -3.12
N TYR A 32 3.64 12.81 -2.35
CA TYR A 32 2.38 12.14 -2.65
C TYR A 32 1.16 13.03 -2.44
N ASP A 33 1.18 13.93 -1.44
CA ASP A 33 0.12 14.92 -1.24
C ASP A 33 -0.04 15.83 -2.47
N LYS A 34 1.08 16.24 -3.11
CA LYS A 34 1.07 17.01 -4.36
C LYS A 34 0.47 16.24 -5.55
N LEU A 35 0.46 14.91 -5.49
CA LEU A 35 -0.19 14.04 -6.47
C LEU A 35 -1.66 13.77 -6.13
N ASN A 36 -2.21 14.43 -5.11
CA ASN A 36 -3.55 14.20 -4.54
C ASN A 36 -3.77 12.77 -4.01
N ALA A 37 -2.70 12.00 -3.78
CA ALA A 37 -2.82 10.76 -3.02
C ALA A 37 -3.20 11.09 -1.57
N LYS A 38 -3.96 10.20 -0.93
CA LYS A 38 -4.42 10.38 0.45
C LYS A 38 -3.97 9.20 1.31
N PRO A 39 -3.47 9.45 2.53
CA PRO A 39 -3.20 8.37 3.47
C PRO A 39 -4.52 7.71 3.87
N MET A 40 -4.49 6.40 4.04
CA MET A 40 -5.61 5.65 4.59
C MET A 40 -5.53 5.73 6.12
N GLN A 41 -6.22 6.73 6.68
CA GLN A 41 -6.27 6.92 8.14
C GLN A 41 -7.05 5.76 8.77
N ASP A 42 -6.69 5.41 10.01
CA ASP A 42 -7.33 4.38 10.83
C ASP A 42 -7.16 2.92 10.37
N TRP A 43 -6.34 2.67 9.34
CA TRP A 43 -5.99 1.32 8.91
C TRP A 43 -4.69 0.86 9.56
N ILE A 44 -4.76 -0.24 10.32
CA ILE A 44 -3.59 -0.87 10.95
C ILE A 44 -3.16 -2.07 10.11
N LEU A 45 -1.93 -2.05 9.62
CA LEU A 45 -1.35 -3.18 8.91
C LEU A 45 -0.95 -4.28 9.91
N TYR A 46 -1.70 -5.37 9.94
CA TYR A 46 -1.30 -6.59 10.64
C TYR A 46 -0.40 -7.43 9.74
N ARG A 47 0.58 -8.10 10.34
CA ARG A 47 1.51 -8.97 9.62
C ARG A 47 1.74 -10.25 10.40
N LEU A 48 1.46 -11.38 9.75
CA LEU A 48 1.81 -12.71 10.24
C LEU A 48 3.03 -13.22 9.45
N THR A 49 4.08 -13.65 10.14
CA THR A 49 5.30 -14.20 9.52
C THR A 49 5.91 -15.32 10.36
N GLY A 50 6.88 -16.04 9.79
CA GLY A 50 7.70 -17.00 10.51
C GLY A 50 6.90 -18.20 11.00
N ALA A 51 7.27 -18.72 12.17
CA ALA A 51 6.64 -19.91 12.76
C ALA A 51 5.13 -19.74 12.93
N ALA A 52 4.65 -18.57 13.35
CA ALA A 52 3.22 -18.31 13.55
C ALA A 52 2.40 -18.44 12.26
N LEU A 53 2.98 -18.11 11.10
CA LEU A 53 2.34 -18.33 9.79
C LEU A 53 2.29 -19.82 9.44
N VAL A 54 3.37 -20.55 9.71
CA VAL A 54 3.46 -21.99 9.44
C VAL A 54 2.48 -22.78 10.31
N GLU A 55 2.31 -22.41 11.57
CA GLU A 55 1.35 -23.08 12.46
C GLU A 55 -0.09 -22.83 12.02
N LEU A 56 -0.47 -21.58 11.69
CA LEU A 56 -1.82 -21.27 11.21
C LEU A 56 -2.19 -22.09 9.95
N ALA A 57 -1.23 -22.32 9.06
CA ALA A 57 -1.45 -23.09 7.83
C ALA A 57 -1.77 -24.58 8.07
N LYS A 58 -1.50 -25.11 9.27
CA LYS A 58 -1.82 -26.49 9.65
C LYS A 58 -3.23 -26.64 10.23
N GLU A 59 -3.95 -25.54 10.47
CA GLU A 59 -5.30 -25.56 11.06
C GLU A 59 -6.42 -25.91 10.05
N GLY A 60 -6.06 -26.31 8.82
CA GLY A 60 -6.98 -26.71 7.74
C GLY A 60 -7.06 -28.22 7.51
#